data_AF-A0A6V7L6R7-F1
#
_entry.id   AF-A0A6V7L6R7-F1
#
_cell.length_a   1.000
_cell.length_b   1.000
_cell.length_c   1.000
_cell.angle_alpha   90.00
_cell.angle_beta   90.00
_cell.angle_gamma   90.00
#
_symmetry.space_group_name_H-M   'P 1'
#
loop_
_entity.id
_entity.type
_entity.pdbx_description
1 polymer ?
#
loop_
_entity_poly.entity_id
_entity_poly.type
_entity_poly.pdbx_seq_one_letter_code
_entity_poly.pdbx_strand_id
1 'polypeptide(L)' 'VFMVESLSFMETAEAVQFRVDRPFYYAIVKRVGESGIVLFQGHYKGDN' A
#
# COMPACT_ATOMS: atom_id res chain seq x y z
N VAL A 1 -20.51 -35.47 -26.68
CA VAL A 1 -20.63 -34.10 -26.12
C VAL A 1 -19.27 -33.75 -25.55
N PHE A 2 -18.56 -32.78 -26.11
CA PHE A 2 -17.26 -32.34 -25.61
C PHE A 2 -17.48 -31.07 -24.77
N MET A 3 -17.04 -31.11 -23.51
CA MET A 3 -17.11 -30.00 -22.58
C MET A 3 -15.87 -29.13 -22.81
N VAL A 4 -16.08 -27.89 -23.25
CA VAL A 4 -15.01 -26.89 -23.37
C VAL A 4 -15.02 -26.09 -22.07
N GLU A 5 -14.01 -26.33 -21.23
CA GLU A 5 -13.79 -25.50 -20.04
C GLU A 5 -13.28 -24.13 -20.50
N SER A 6 -14.06 -23.08 -20.27
CA SER A 6 -13.63 -21.71 -20.53
C SER A 6 -12.56 -21.33 -19.51
N LEU A 7 -11.31 -21.21 -19.96
CA LEU A 7 -10.25 -20.55 -19.19
C LEU A 7 -10.68 -19.10 -18.93
N SER A 8 -11.11 -18.80 -17.71
CA SER A 8 -11.34 -17.42 -17.28
C SER A 8 -9.98 -16.75 -17.12
N PHE A 9 -9.67 -15.82 -18.01
CA PHE A 9 -8.53 -14.92 -17.88
C PHE A 9 -8.77 -14.07 -16.61
N MET A 10 -8.09 -14.41 -15.51
CA MET A 10 -8.00 -13.52 -14.36
C MET A 10 -7.14 -12.33 -14.80
N GLU A 11 -7.80 -11.20 -15.03
CA GLU A 11 -7.14 -9.90 -15.19
C GLU A 11 -6.31 -9.65 -13.93
N THR A 12 -5.00 -9.70 -14.07
CA THR A 12 -4.09 -9.44 -12.96
C THR A 12 -4.19 -7.95 -12.67
N ALA A 13 -4.80 -7.58 -11.55
CA ALA A 13 -4.83 -6.20 -11.09
C ALA A 13 -3.39 -5.68 -11.05
N GLU A 14 -3.06 -4.74 -11.95
CA GLU A 14 -1.72 -4.15 -11.99
C GLU A 14 -1.39 -3.53 -10.63
N ALA A 15 -0.21 -3.86 -10.10
CA ALA A 15 0.22 -3.34 -8.81
C ALA A 15 0.36 -1.81 -8.90
N VAL A 16 -0.39 -1.09 -8.09
CA VAL A 16 -0.28 0.37 -7.99
C VAL A 16 1.10 0.72 -7.43
N GLN A 17 1.95 1.33 -8.25
CA GLN A 17 3.23 1.85 -7.77
C GLN A 17 3.00 3.11 -6.93
N PHE A 18 3.35 3.02 -5.64
CA PHE A 18 3.37 4.17 -4.74
C PHE A 18 4.79 4.72 -4.64
N ARG A 19 5.01 5.91 -5.22
CA ARG A 19 6.27 6.65 -5.15
C ARG A 19 6.10 7.89 -4.29
N VAL A 20 7.04 8.14 -3.38
CA VAL A 20 7.10 9.36 -2.56
C VAL A 20 8.32 10.16 -2.99
N ASP A 21 8.11 11.12 -3.88
CA ASP A 21 9.16 11.95 -4.51
C ASP A 21 9.06 13.43 -4.14
N ARG A 22 8.26 13.76 -3.13
CA ARG A 22 8.03 15.12 -2.62
C ARG A 22 7.88 15.10 -1.10
N PRO A 23 7.97 16.27 -0.43
CA PRO A 23 7.78 16.37 1.02
C PRO A 23 6.52 15.66 1.51
N PHE A 24 6.62 14.96 2.64
CA PHE A 24 5.55 14.10 3.15
C PHE A 24 5.53 14.02 4.67
N TYR A 25 4.34 13.78 5.21
CA TYR A 25 4.15 13.46 6.63
C TYR A 25 4.23 11.96 6.85
N TYR A 26 4.82 11.55 7.97
CA TYR A 26 4.89 10.14 8.36
C TYR A 26 4.63 9.96 9.85
N ALA A 27 4.16 8.76 10.21
CA ALA A 27 4.01 8.34 11.59
C ALA A 27 4.45 6.88 11.75
N ILE A 28 5.18 6.60 12.83
CA ILE A 28 5.52 5.24 13.27
C ILE A 28 4.50 4.86 14.34
N VAL A 29 3.69 3.85 14.04
CA VAL A 29 2.56 3.44 14.89
C VAL A 29 2.79 2.02 15.42
N LYS A 30 2.75 1.85 16.74
CA LYS A 30 2.68 0.53 17.38
C LYS A 30 1.24 0.07 17.38
N ARG A 31 0.97 -1.07 16.74
CA ARG A 31 -0.33 -1.73 16.79
C ARG A 31 -0.52 -2.41 18.15
N VAL A 32 -1.69 -2.20 18.75
CA VAL A 32 -2.11 -2.85 20.00
C VAL A 32 -3.57 -3.30 19.79
N GLY A 33 -3.75 -4.58 19.46
CA GLY A 33 -5.03 -5.08 18.97
C GLY A 33 -5.46 -4.36 17.69
N GLU A 34 -6.70 -3.91 17.63
CA GLU A 34 -7.25 -3.11 16.51
C GLU A 34 -6.83 -1.63 16.59
N SER A 35 -6.29 -1.19 17.72
CA SER A 35 -5.86 0.19 17.93
C SER A 35 -4.40 0.42 17.54
N GLY A 36 -4.06 1.69 17.29
CA GLY A 36 -2.70 2.13 17.02
C GLY A 36 -2.28 3.23 17.99
N ILE A 37 -1.09 3.11 18.56
CA ILE A 37 -0.45 4.15 19.35
C ILE A 37 0.65 4.78 18.49
N VAL A 38 0.58 6.08 18.26
CA VAL A 38 1.64 6.83 17.56
C VAL A 38 2.85 6.92 18.48
N LEU A 39 3.97 6.33 18.06
CA LEU A 39 5.23 6.42 18.78
C LEU A 39 6.04 7.64 18.35
N PHE A 40 6.07 7.89 17.04
CA PHE A 40 6.78 9.02 16.44
C PHE A 40 5.96 9.55 15.27
N GLN A 41 6.08 10.84 14.99
CA GLN A 41 5.52 11.47 13.79
C GLN A 41 6.41 12.63 13.34
N GLY A 42 6.38 12.93 12.04
CA GLY A 42 7.23 13.96 11.47
C GLY A 42 6.80 14.40 10.09
N HIS A 43 7.55 15.38 9.57
CA HIS A 43 7.40 15.92 8.23
C HIS A 43 8.79 15.93 7.58
N TYR A 44 8.96 15.13 6.53
CA TYR A 44 10.13 15.20 5.68
C TYR A 44 9.96 16.34 4.68
N LYS A 45 10.85 17.32 4.72
CA LYS A 45 10.77 18.54 3.88
C LYS A 45 11.60 18.46 2.59
N GLY A 46 12.38 17.39 2.39
CA GLY A 46 13.43 17.36 1.35
C GLY A 46 14.73 17.99 1.83
N ASP A 47 15.84 17.63 1.20
CA ASP A 47 17.12 18.33 1.37
C ASP A 47 17.00 19.73 0.75
N ASN A 48 17.48 20.76 1.46
CA ASN A 48 17.56 22.15 0.96
C ASN A 48 18.57 22.29 -0.18
#